data_AF-A0A135WR42-F1
#
_entry.id   AF-A0A135WR42-F1
#
_cell.length_a   1.000
_cell.length_b   1.000
_cell.length_c   1.000
_cell.angle_alpha   90.00
_cell.angle_beta   90.00
_cell.angle_gamma   90.00
#
_symmetry.space_group_name_H-M   'P 1'
#
loop_
_entity.id
_entity.type
_entity.pdbx_description
1 polymer ?
#
loop_
_entity_poly.entity_id
_entity_poly.type
_entity_poly.pdbx_seq_one_letter_code
_entity_poly.pdbx_strand_id
1 'polypeptide(L)'
;MFVRNIGVVTFEAQNENHGKLMKYFYRKNGWHGLRKFNSFKDNGDGTVTLFLIRGYETIISAECLPLVLETSKVSISIKMSGIYATTRIKEKTTDLHRLFMREELAKYEGFEKETGMSIQVNHRNENPLDNRLSNLEVVTDRENYLKYQLNHAKGYYKTPSGKFEVKFRNKNVGTFETEAEARKAYVHAVKKEIKRLEEIRMNWLKSNGHL
;
A
#
# COMPACT_ATOMS: atom_id res chain seq x y z
N MET A 1 11.92 34.37 12.09
CA MET A 1 11.93 34.85 10.69
C MET A 1 12.31 33.66 9.83
N PHE A 2 11.44 33.25 8.90
CA PHE A 2 11.72 32.13 7.99
C PHE A 2 12.42 32.70 6.76
N VAL A 3 13.68 32.37 6.58
CA VAL A 3 14.34 32.61 5.30
C VAL A 3 14.11 31.38 4.44
N ARG A 4 13.35 31.55 3.35
CA ARG A 4 13.34 30.60 2.24
C ARG A 4 14.74 30.61 1.65
N ASN A 5 15.42 29.47 1.67
CA ASN A 5 16.40 29.16 0.65
C ASN A 5 16.31 27.70 0.25
N ILE A 6 16.64 27.50 -1.02
CA ILE A 6 16.58 26.29 -1.82
C ILE A 6 17.43 25.18 -1.15
N GLY A 7 16.90 23.95 -1.08
CA GLY A 7 17.65 22.75 -0.73
C GLY A 7 17.28 22.15 0.64
N VAL A 8 16.65 20.97 0.58
CA VAL A 8 16.55 19.91 1.62
C VAL A 8 16.45 20.39 3.08
N VAL A 9 15.22 20.38 3.63
CA VAL A 9 15.02 20.40 5.09
C VAL A 9 15.46 19.04 5.63
N THR A 10 16.69 18.94 6.12
CA THR A 10 17.14 17.81 6.92
C THR A 10 16.67 18.02 8.36
N PHE A 11 15.85 17.09 8.83
CA PHE A 11 15.36 17.05 10.21
C PHE A 11 16.35 16.23 11.03
N GLU A 12 17.21 16.90 11.80
CA GLU A 12 17.92 16.22 12.87
C GLU A 12 17.02 16.16 14.11
N ALA A 13 16.61 14.95 14.46
CA ALA A 13 15.88 14.68 15.69
C ALA A 13 16.84 14.79 16.88
N GLN A 14 16.89 15.96 17.50
CA GLN A 14 17.37 16.10 18.87
C GLN A 14 16.25 16.66 19.76
N ASN A 15 16.08 15.99 20.90
CA ASN A 15 14.88 15.85 21.74
C ASN A 15 14.24 17.12 22.34
N GLU A 16 14.59 18.32 21.88
CA GLU A 16 13.98 19.59 22.33
C GLU A 16 13.19 20.32 21.23
N ASN A 17 13.42 19.98 19.96
CA ASN A 17 12.75 20.66 18.84
C ASN A 17 11.40 20.07 18.47
N HIS A 18 11.08 18.83 18.87
CA HIS A 18 9.76 18.23 18.66
C HIS A 18 8.65 19.03 19.37
N GLY A 19 8.87 19.41 20.62
CA GLY A 19 7.92 20.22 21.38
C GLY A 19 7.73 21.63 20.79
N LYS A 20 8.80 22.23 20.23
CA LYS A 20 8.75 23.52 19.55
C LYS A 20 8.07 23.43 18.18
N LEU A 21 8.31 22.35 17.44
CA LEU A 21 7.70 22.05 16.15
C LEU A 21 6.18 21.84 16.31
N MET A 22 5.77 21.02 17.29
CA MET A 22 4.36 20.83 17.61
C MET A 22 3.72 22.15 18.05
N LYS A 23 4.34 22.93 18.95
CA LYS A 23 3.85 24.27 19.33
C LYS A 23 3.75 25.22 18.13
N TYR A 24 4.68 25.15 17.18
CA TYR A 24 4.65 25.95 15.96
C TYR A 24 3.49 25.54 15.03
N PHE A 25 3.27 24.24 14.80
CA PHE A 25 2.09 23.76 14.07
C PHE A 25 0.78 24.14 14.75
N TYR A 26 0.70 24.01 16.08
CA TYR A 26 -0.48 24.42 16.86
C TYR A 26 -0.79 25.91 16.71
N ARG A 27 0.24 26.78 16.75
CA ARG A 27 0.08 28.24 16.63
C ARG A 27 -0.20 28.69 15.20
N LYS A 28 0.51 28.16 14.21
CA LYS A 28 0.40 28.60 12.80
C LYS A 28 -0.95 28.24 12.19
N ASN A 29 -1.53 27.12 12.60
CA ASN A 29 -2.79 26.61 12.04
C ASN A 29 -4.02 26.91 12.92
N GLY A 30 -3.88 27.66 14.02
CA GLY A 30 -5.00 28.02 14.90
C GLY A 30 -5.59 26.84 15.68
N TRP A 31 -4.81 25.80 15.94
CA TRP A 31 -5.27 24.54 16.55
C TRP A 31 -5.37 24.60 18.08
N HIS A 32 -5.88 25.70 18.62
CA HIS A 32 -6.29 25.74 20.02
C HIS A 32 -7.62 24.97 20.16
N GLY A 33 -7.60 23.80 20.82
CA GLY A 33 -8.81 23.04 21.18
C GLY A 33 -9.21 21.86 20.28
N LEU A 34 -8.38 21.45 19.31
CA LEU A 34 -8.74 20.38 18.38
C LEU A 34 -8.31 18.98 18.86
N ARG A 35 -9.25 18.21 19.42
CA ARG A 35 -9.18 16.73 19.58
C ARG A 35 -9.19 15.98 18.22
N LYS A 36 -8.57 16.53 17.18
CA LYS A 36 -8.78 16.11 15.78
C LYS A 36 -7.79 15.08 15.25
N PHE A 37 -6.77 14.71 16.02
CA PHE A 37 -5.68 13.85 15.53
C PHE A 37 -5.40 12.68 16.46
N ASN A 38 -4.88 11.61 15.88
CA ASN A 38 -4.37 10.47 16.62
C ASN A 38 -3.11 10.87 17.40
N SER A 39 -2.91 10.24 18.55
CA SER A 39 -1.58 10.20 19.15
C SER A 39 -0.63 9.45 18.22
N PHE A 40 0.63 9.83 18.20
CA PHE A 40 1.64 9.17 17.39
C PHE A 40 2.99 9.10 18.10
N LYS A 41 3.85 8.21 17.64
CA LYS A 41 5.23 8.02 18.09
C LYS A 41 6.16 8.02 16.89
N ASP A 42 7.19 8.85 16.94
CA ASP A 42 8.33 8.77 16.03
C ASP A 42 9.22 7.60 16.46
N ASN A 43 9.55 6.72 15.52
CA ASN A 43 10.32 5.51 15.79
C ASN A 43 11.84 5.73 15.62
N GLY A 44 12.28 6.87 15.08
CA GLY A 44 13.71 7.18 14.86
C GLY A 44 14.34 6.45 13.66
N ASP A 45 13.56 5.69 12.90
CA ASP A 45 13.98 4.91 11.73
C ASP A 45 13.36 5.43 10.42
N GLY A 46 12.85 6.67 10.43
CA GLY A 46 12.10 7.25 9.32
C GLY A 46 10.65 6.81 9.24
N THR A 47 10.12 6.12 10.27
CA THR A 47 8.71 5.74 10.37
C THR A 47 8.01 6.38 11.57
N VAL A 48 6.69 6.47 11.48
CA VAL A 48 5.82 6.97 12.55
C VAL A 48 4.70 5.96 12.81
N THR A 49 4.47 5.66 14.08
CA THR A 49 3.32 4.85 14.51
C THR A 49 2.17 5.77 14.93
N LEU A 50 1.00 5.61 14.31
CA LEU A 50 -0.24 6.28 14.70
C LEU A 50 -1.07 5.34 15.58
N PHE A 51 -1.45 5.81 16.78
CA PHE A 51 -2.32 5.06 17.68
C PHE A 51 -3.79 5.28 17.33
N LEU A 52 -4.47 4.19 16.96
CA LEU A 52 -5.87 4.17 16.55
C LEU A 52 -6.77 3.77 17.72
N ILE A 53 -8.09 3.79 17.49
CA ILE A 53 -9.06 3.34 18.49
C ILE A 53 -8.92 1.84 18.77
N ARG A 54 -9.36 1.39 19.96
CA ARG A 54 -9.40 -0.03 20.35
C ARG A 54 -8.03 -0.74 20.35
N GLY A 55 -6.96 0.01 20.59
CA GLY A 55 -5.61 -0.55 20.69
C GLY A 55 -4.95 -0.91 19.36
N TYR A 56 -5.59 -0.58 18.22
CA TYR A 56 -4.95 -0.73 16.93
C TYR A 56 -3.90 0.35 16.69
N GLU A 57 -2.92 0.04 15.87
CA GLU A 57 -1.90 0.98 15.41
C GLU A 57 -1.71 0.83 13.90
N THR A 58 -1.26 1.90 13.26
CA THR A 58 -0.83 1.88 11.87
C THR A 58 0.53 2.55 11.75
N ILE A 59 1.41 1.98 10.95
CA ILE A 59 2.77 2.50 10.73
C ILE A 59 2.78 3.21 9.37
N ILE A 60 3.38 4.39 9.31
CA ILE A 60 3.51 5.21 8.11
C ILE A 60 4.96 5.65 7.91
N SER A 61 5.33 6.05 6.69
CA SER A 61 6.58 6.79 6.47
C SER A 61 6.49 8.16 7.13
N ALA A 62 7.57 8.63 7.77
CA ALA A 62 7.56 9.90 8.49
C ALA A 62 7.20 11.09 7.58
N GLU A 63 7.60 11.05 6.31
CA GLU A 63 7.26 12.05 5.29
C GLU A 63 5.75 12.16 5.00
N CYS A 64 4.96 11.12 5.32
CA CYS A 64 3.50 11.15 5.16
C CYS A 64 2.77 11.80 6.34
N LEU A 65 3.45 12.05 7.47
CA LEU A 65 2.82 12.60 8.68
C LEU A 65 2.16 13.97 8.42
N PRO A 66 2.77 14.94 7.71
CA PRO A 66 2.11 16.21 7.42
C PRO A 66 0.77 16.03 6.72
N LEU A 67 0.69 15.12 5.73
CA LEU A 67 -0.54 14.83 5.01
C LEU A 67 -1.62 14.26 5.95
N VAL A 68 -1.25 13.38 6.88
CA VAL A 68 -2.18 12.85 7.90
C VAL A 68 -2.69 13.97 8.80
N LEU A 69 -1.80 14.86 9.25
CA LEU A 69 -2.14 16.01 10.10
C LEU A 69 -3.01 17.05 9.38
N GLU A 70 -2.96 17.12 8.05
CA GLU A 70 -3.87 17.96 7.27
C GLU A 70 -5.27 17.35 7.11
N THR A 71 -5.40 16.03 7.29
CA THR A 71 -6.67 15.33 7.21
C THR A 71 -7.44 15.35 8.54
N SER A 72 -8.48 14.53 8.69
CA SER A 72 -9.13 14.32 9.97
C SER A 72 -8.49 13.15 10.75
N LYS A 73 -9.11 12.78 11.87
CA LYS A 73 -8.66 11.65 12.68
C LYS A 73 -8.63 10.35 11.86
N VAL A 74 -7.49 9.67 11.87
CA VAL A 74 -7.35 8.31 11.33
C VAL A 74 -8.11 7.34 12.23
N SER A 75 -8.95 6.53 11.59
CA SER A 75 -9.78 5.50 12.21
C SER A 75 -9.48 4.14 11.58
N ILE A 76 -10.13 3.11 12.09
CA ILE A 76 -10.13 1.78 11.48
C ILE A 76 -11.43 1.56 10.72
N SER A 77 -11.35 0.84 9.61
CA SER A 77 -12.50 0.26 8.90
C SER A 77 -12.33 -1.26 8.88
N ILE A 78 -13.35 -1.98 9.35
CA ILE A 78 -13.38 -3.43 9.33
C ILE A 78 -14.11 -3.84 8.06
N LYS A 79 -13.42 -4.55 7.16
CA LYS A 79 -13.95 -5.07 5.90
C LYS A 79 -13.80 -6.60 5.89
N MET A 80 -14.49 -7.27 4.97
CA MET A 80 -14.30 -8.72 4.76
C MET A 80 -12.84 -9.07 4.43
N SER A 81 -12.12 -8.15 3.78
CA SER A 81 -10.71 -8.33 3.39
C SER A 81 -9.70 -7.99 4.49
N GLY A 82 -10.15 -7.49 5.64
CA GLY A 82 -9.28 -7.13 6.76
C GLY A 82 -9.57 -5.78 7.38
N ILE A 83 -8.66 -5.33 8.24
CA ILE A 83 -8.75 -4.07 8.99
C ILE A 83 -7.86 -3.04 8.30
N TYR A 84 -8.44 -1.92 7.89
CA TYR A 84 -7.73 -0.85 7.18
C TYR A 84 -7.71 0.43 8.01
N ALA A 85 -6.58 1.14 7.96
CA ALA A 85 -6.53 2.52 8.42
C ALA A 85 -7.22 3.43 7.40
N THR A 86 -8.12 4.30 7.86
CA THR A 86 -8.88 5.22 7.03
C THR A 86 -8.89 6.62 7.62
N THR A 87 -9.00 7.64 6.79
CA THR A 87 -9.22 9.02 7.21
C THR A 87 -10.41 9.61 6.47
N ARG A 88 -11.03 10.65 7.03
CA ARG A 88 -12.06 11.42 6.33
C ARG A 88 -11.45 12.70 5.76
N ILE A 89 -11.67 12.91 4.46
CA ILE A 89 -11.32 14.13 3.74
C ILE A 89 -12.63 14.76 3.28
N LYS A 90 -12.95 15.95 3.79
CA LYS A 90 -14.27 16.56 3.66
C LYS A 90 -15.36 15.60 4.18
N GLU A 91 -16.20 15.08 3.30
CA GLU A 91 -17.30 14.16 3.63
C GLU A 91 -17.02 12.70 3.22
N LYS A 92 -15.88 12.44 2.56
CA LYS A 92 -15.55 11.11 2.04
C LYS A 92 -14.52 10.41 2.93
N THR A 93 -14.79 9.15 3.24
CA THR A 93 -13.81 8.26 3.86
C THR A 93 -12.87 7.74 2.78
N THR A 94 -11.57 7.71 3.09
CA THR A 94 -10.53 7.22 2.17
C THR A 94 -9.57 6.33 2.95
N ASP A 95 -9.19 5.20 2.36
CA ASP A 95 -8.18 4.33 2.95
C ASP A 95 -6.80 5.01 2.89
N LEU A 96 -6.03 4.89 3.97
CA LEU A 96 -4.81 5.68 4.17
C LEU A 96 -3.75 5.39 3.08
N HIS A 97 -3.57 4.12 2.71
CA HIS A 97 -2.69 3.73 1.61
C HIS A 97 -3.09 4.36 0.26
N ARG A 98 -4.38 4.58 -0.01
CA ARG A 98 -4.83 5.27 -1.24
C ARG A 98 -4.54 6.76 -1.18
N LEU A 99 -4.65 7.36 0.02
CA LEU A 99 -4.29 8.77 0.22
C LEU A 99 -2.80 8.99 -0.06
N PHE A 100 -1.94 8.13 0.45
CA PHE A 100 -0.49 8.24 0.26
C PHE A 100 -0.07 8.00 -1.17
N MET A 101 -0.73 7.06 -1.86
CA MET A 101 -0.44 6.74 -3.26
C MET A 101 -1.27 7.57 -4.26
N ARG A 102 -1.93 8.66 -3.84
CA ARG A 102 -2.87 9.41 -4.71
C ARG A 102 -2.20 9.94 -5.99
N GLU A 103 -0.98 10.44 -5.87
CA GLU A 103 -0.22 11.02 -6.99
C GLU A 103 0.27 9.92 -7.93
N GLU A 104 0.66 8.77 -7.37
CA GLU A 104 1.01 7.60 -8.16
C GLU A 104 -0.20 7.01 -8.88
N LEU A 105 -1.36 6.95 -8.21
CA LEU A 105 -2.63 6.51 -8.81
C LEU A 105 -3.09 7.44 -9.93
N ALA A 106 -2.86 8.76 -9.80
CA ALA A 106 -3.24 9.73 -10.83
C ALA A 106 -2.51 9.51 -12.16
N LYS A 107 -1.29 8.93 -12.13
CA LYS A 107 -0.58 8.54 -13.36
C LYS A 107 -1.34 7.51 -14.19
N TYR A 108 -2.30 6.78 -13.59
CA TYR A 108 -3.10 5.75 -14.27
C TYR A 108 -4.48 6.23 -14.70
N GLU A 109 -4.72 7.54 -14.75
CA GLU A 109 -5.97 8.08 -15.28
C GLU A 109 -6.16 7.63 -16.74
N GLY A 110 -7.31 7.00 -17.04
CA GLY A 110 -7.60 6.42 -18.36
C GLY A 110 -7.15 4.98 -18.57
N PHE A 111 -6.30 4.42 -17.70
CA PHE A 111 -5.75 3.06 -17.85
C PHE A 111 -6.85 1.98 -17.97
N GLU A 112 -7.86 2.03 -17.11
CA GLU A 112 -8.96 1.04 -17.10
C GLU A 112 -9.80 1.12 -18.37
N LYS A 113 -10.01 2.33 -18.92
CA LYS A 113 -10.77 2.54 -20.15
C LYS A 113 -10.06 1.94 -21.37
N GLU A 114 -8.73 2.02 -21.41
CA GLU A 114 -7.94 1.54 -22.54
C GLU A 114 -7.61 0.04 -22.45
N THR A 115 -7.33 -0.45 -21.25
CA THR A 115 -6.84 -1.82 -21.05
C THR A 115 -7.89 -2.78 -20.53
N GLY A 116 -9.02 -2.28 -20.02
CA GLY A 116 -10.03 -3.07 -19.31
C GLY A 116 -9.55 -3.61 -17.96
N MET A 117 -8.44 -3.12 -17.41
CA MET A 117 -7.86 -3.56 -16.14
C MET A 117 -7.94 -2.45 -15.09
N SER A 118 -8.40 -2.79 -13.89
CA SER A 118 -8.50 -1.82 -12.80
C SER A 118 -7.20 -1.74 -12.00
N ILE A 119 -6.88 -0.55 -11.50
CA ILE A 119 -5.67 -0.27 -10.71
C ILE A 119 -6.00 -0.15 -9.22
N GLN A 120 -5.15 -0.73 -8.39
CA GLN A 120 -5.26 -0.78 -6.94
C GLN A 120 -3.90 -0.52 -6.27
N VAL A 121 -3.95 -0.22 -4.98
CA VAL A 121 -2.75 -0.12 -4.14
C VAL A 121 -2.63 -1.44 -3.37
N ASN A 122 -1.48 -2.10 -3.52
CA ASN A 122 -1.16 -3.34 -2.81
C ASN A 122 -0.20 -3.06 -1.64
N HIS A 123 -0.32 -3.87 -0.58
CA HIS A 123 0.62 -3.93 0.53
C HIS A 123 1.55 -5.13 0.31
N ARG A 124 2.84 -4.89 0.12
CA ARG A 124 3.83 -5.94 -0.20
C ARG A 124 3.87 -7.05 0.85
N ASN A 125 3.68 -6.69 2.12
CA ASN A 125 3.68 -7.62 3.26
C ASN A 125 2.28 -8.12 3.67
N GLU A 126 1.24 -7.82 2.88
CA GLU A 126 -0.16 -8.20 3.15
C GLU A 126 -0.75 -7.64 4.46
N ASN A 127 -0.06 -6.72 5.14
CA ASN A 127 -0.55 -6.06 6.36
C ASN A 127 -1.18 -4.70 6.01
N PRO A 128 -2.52 -4.55 6.07
CA PRO A 128 -3.18 -3.29 5.68
C PRO A 128 -3.00 -2.15 6.70
N LEU A 129 -2.40 -2.43 7.86
CA LEU A 129 -2.02 -1.43 8.87
C LEU A 129 -0.54 -1.00 8.73
N ASP A 130 0.20 -1.57 7.79
CA ASP A 130 1.54 -1.09 7.44
C ASP A 130 1.48 -0.22 6.18
N ASN A 131 1.25 1.07 6.40
CA ASN A 131 1.07 2.08 5.35
C ASN A 131 2.38 2.84 5.06
N ARG A 132 3.55 2.23 5.34
CA ARG A 132 4.85 2.77 4.90
C ARG A 132 4.92 2.78 3.37
N LEU A 133 5.41 3.86 2.77
CA LEU A 133 5.51 3.97 1.30
C LEU A 133 6.34 2.84 0.68
N SER A 134 7.39 2.39 1.35
CA SER A 134 8.19 1.23 0.92
C SER A 134 7.40 -0.08 0.86
N ASN A 135 6.32 -0.19 1.64
CA ASN A 135 5.43 -1.34 1.66
C ASN A 135 4.26 -1.21 0.66
N LEU A 136 4.07 -0.05 0.03
CA LEU A 136 2.99 0.18 -0.91
C LEU A 136 3.48 0.06 -2.36
N GLU A 137 2.59 -0.39 -3.23
CA GLU A 137 2.81 -0.37 -4.68
C GLU A 137 1.49 -0.21 -5.43
N VAL A 138 1.52 0.44 -6.59
CA VAL A 138 0.37 0.51 -7.48
C VAL A 138 0.44 -0.61 -8.51
N VAL A 139 -0.58 -1.45 -8.54
CA VAL A 139 -0.67 -2.66 -9.36
C VAL A 139 -2.08 -2.79 -9.91
N THR A 140 -2.27 -3.63 -10.91
CA THR A 140 -3.61 -4.08 -11.32
C THR A 140 -4.23 -4.96 -10.24
N ASP A 141 -5.56 -4.96 -10.17
CA ASP A 141 -6.35 -5.88 -9.35
C ASP A 141 -5.90 -7.34 -9.51
N ARG A 142 -5.52 -7.68 -10.74
CA ARG A 142 -5.11 -9.01 -11.14
C ARG A 142 -3.68 -9.35 -10.74
N GLU A 143 -2.73 -8.41 -10.84
CA GLU A 143 -1.41 -8.55 -10.23
C GLU A 143 -1.55 -8.77 -8.72
N ASN A 144 -2.38 -7.96 -8.04
CA ASN A 144 -2.63 -8.06 -6.61
C ASN A 144 -3.13 -9.46 -6.20
N TYR A 145 -4.17 -9.95 -6.90
CA TYR A 145 -4.70 -11.30 -6.67
C TYR A 145 -3.65 -12.39 -6.86
N LEU A 146 -2.84 -12.31 -7.93
CA LEU A 146 -1.81 -13.31 -8.22
C LEU A 146 -0.67 -13.28 -7.19
N LYS A 147 -0.28 -12.11 -6.69
CA LYS A 147 0.70 -11.98 -5.61
C LYS A 147 0.20 -12.64 -4.33
N TYR A 148 -1.06 -12.41 -3.96
CA TYR A 148 -1.70 -13.11 -2.84
C TYR A 148 -1.71 -14.64 -3.04
N GLN A 149 -2.03 -15.11 -4.26
CA GLN A 149 -2.00 -16.53 -4.58
C GLN A 149 -0.61 -17.16 -4.48
N LEU A 150 0.47 -16.44 -4.81
CA LEU A 150 1.84 -16.94 -4.65
C LEU A 150 2.17 -17.25 -3.18
N ASN A 151 1.74 -16.38 -2.27
CA ASN A 151 2.02 -16.53 -0.83
C ASN A 151 1.20 -17.66 -0.20
N HIS A 152 0.03 -17.98 -0.76
CA HIS A 152 -0.88 -19.01 -0.25
C HIS A 152 -0.90 -20.31 -1.08
N ALA A 153 -0.14 -20.38 -2.18
CA ALA A 153 0.07 -21.53 -3.07
C ALA A 153 -1.18 -22.35 -3.46
N LYS A 154 -2.33 -21.70 -3.69
CA LYS A 154 -3.57 -22.37 -4.10
C LYS A 154 -3.65 -22.53 -5.62
N GLY A 155 -3.19 -23.66 -6.17
CA GLY A 155 -3.30 -23.91 -7.61
C GLY A 155 -2.96 -25.29 -8.14
N TYR A 156 -2.74 -26.26 -7.24
CA TYR A 156 -2.50 -27.65 -7.59
C TYR A 156 -3.28 -28.55 -6.64
N TYR A 157 -3.68 -29.73 -7.11
CA TYR A 157 -4.43 -30.69 -6.32
C TYR A 157 -4.04 -32.12 -6.69
N LYS A 158 -4.16 -33.02 -5.71
CA LYS A 158 -3.89 -34.44 -5.91
C LYS A 158 -5.06 -35.10 -6.65
N THR A 159 -4.76 -35.83 -7.71
CA THR A 159 -5.73 -36.57 -8.52
C THR A 159 -5.98 -37.96 -7.94
N PRO A 160 -7.05 -38.67 -8.35
CA PRO A 160 -7.27 -40.07 -7.96
C PRO A 160 -6.13 -41.01 -8.34
N SER A 161 -5.37 -40.70 -9.40
CA SER A 161 -4.17 -41.44 -9.81
C SER A 161 -2.96 -41.21 -8.89
N GLY A 162 -3.07 -40.37 -7.87
CA GLY A 162 -2.00 -40.05 -6.93
C GLY A 162 -1.06 -38.92 -7.38
N LYS A 163 -1.16 -38.48 -8.64
CA LYS A 163 -0.37 -37.37 -9.20
C LYS A 163 -0.93 -36.02 -8.77
N PHE A 164 -0.17 -34.95 -9.00
CA PHE A 164 -0.59 -33.58 -8.75
C PHE A 164 -0.89 -32.86 -10.08
N GLU A 165 -2.13 -32.44 -10.28
CA GLU A 165 -2.53 -31.63 -11.44
C GLU A 165 -2.42 -30.15 -11.10
N VAL A 166 -1.82 -29.37 -12.00
CA VAL A 166 -1.67 -27.92 -11.86
C VAL A 166 -2.59 -27.23 -12.87
N LYS A 167 -3.47 -26.36 -12.38
CA LYS A 167 -4.32 -25.51 -13.22
C LYS A 167 -4.04 -24.04 -12.97
N PHE A 168 -3.88 -23.29 -14.05
CA PHE A 168 -3.72 -21.84 -13.99
C PHE A 168 -4.68 -21.18 -14.98
N ARG A 169 -5.59 -20.33 -14.48
CA ARG A 169 -6.64 -19.67 -15.30
C ARG A 169 -7.42 -20.65 -16.18
N ASN A 170 -7.87 -21.75 -15.57
CA ASN A 170 -8.59 -22.85 -16.24
C ASN A 170 -7.80 -23.57 -17.34
N LYS A 171 -6.50 -23.30 -17.49
CA LYS A 171 -5.62 -24.05 -18.39
C LYS A 171 -4.84 -25.08 -17.58
N ASN A 172 -4.74 -26.29 -18.11
CA ASN A 172 -3.87 -27.31 -17.56
C ASN A 172 -2.41 -26.90 -17.83
N VAL A 173 -1.62 -26.77 -16.76
CA VAL A 173 -0.19 -26.47 -16.85
C VAL A 173 0.61 -27.78 -16.95
N GLY A 174 0.14 -28.84 -16.29
CA GLY A 174 0.75 -30.16 -16.31
C GLY A 174 0.27 -31.06 -15.17
N THR A 175 0.74 -32.30 -15.19
CA THR A 175 0.62 -33.25 -14.09
C THR A 175 2.02 -33.66 -13.63
N PHE A 176 2.20 -33.79 -12.32
CA PHE A 176 3.51 -34.01 -11.69
C PHE A 176 3.42 -35.14 -10.67
N GLU A 177 4.53 -35.83 -10.43
CA GLU A 177 4.58 -36.94 -9.46
C GLU A 177 4.62 -36.40 -8.02
N THR A 178 5.25 -35.25 -7.82
CA THR A 178 5.44 -34.67 -6.48
C THR A 178 4.73 -33.33 -6.30
N GLU A 179 4.36 -33.04 -5.05
CA GLU A 179 3.79 -31.75 -4.68
C GLU A 179 4.77 -30.60 -4.94
N ALA A 180 6.06 -30.82 -4.68
CA ALA A 180 7.10 -29.82 -4.86
C ALA A 180 7.24 -29.38 -6.33
N GLU A 181 7.18 -30.33 -7.27
CA GLU A 181 7.19 -30.05 -8.71
C GLU A 181 5.93 -29.30 -9.14
N ALA A 182 4.75 -29.75 -8.67
CA ALA A 182 3.48 -29.08 -8.96
C ALA A 182 3.47 -27.64 -8.44
N ARG A 183 3.95 -27.41 -7.22
CA ARG A 183 4.12 -26.07 -6.63
C ARG A 183 5.07 -25.22 -7.45
N LYS A 184 6.23 -25.76 -7.85
CA LYS A 184 7.22 -25.05 -8.68
C LYS A 184 6.62 -24.65 -10.03
N ALA A 185 5.87 -25.55 -10.68
CA ALA A 185 5.20 -25.29 -11.94
C ALA A 185 4.10 -24.22 -11.81
N TYR A 186 3.29 -24.29 -10.76
CA TYR A 186 2.28 -23.27 -10.46
C TYR A 186 2.90 -21.90 -10.22
N VAL A 187 3.90 -21.82 -9.32
CA VAL A 187 4.62 -20.58 -9.03
C VAL A 187 5.25 -19.99 -10.29
N HIS A 188 5.82 -20.84 -11.16
CA HIS A 188 6.37 -20.39 -12.45
C HIS A 188 5.29 -19.77 -13.35
N ALA A 189 4.13 -20.43 -13.49
CA ALA A 189 3.01 -19.93 -14.29
C ALA A 189 2.47 -18.58 -13.76
N VAL A 190 2.33 -18.46 -12.43
CA VAL A 190 1.86 -17.22 -11.79
C VAL A 190 2.87 -16.09 -11.97
N LYS A 191 4.17 -16.33 -11.71
CA LYS A 191 5.23 -15.32 -11.90
C LYS A 191 5.32 -14.84 -13.34
N LYS A 192 5.18 -15.74 -14.31
CA LYS A 192 5.14 -15.39 -15.74
C LYS A 192 3.99 -14.45 -16.05
N GLU A 193 2.81 -14.70 -15.48
CA GLU A 193 1.65 -13.86 -15.71
C GLU A 193 1.73 -12.50 -15.00
N ILE A 194 2.26 -12.46 -13.76
CA ILE A 194 2.53 -11.20 -13.07
C ILE A 194 3.46 -10.33 -13.92
N LYS A 195 4.57 -10.90 -14.41
CA LYS A 195 5.52 -10.17 -15.27
C LYS A 195 4.84 -9.60 -16.52
N ARG A 196 3.97 -10.38 -17.18
CA ARG A 196 3.20 -9.92 -18.35
C ARG A 196 2.30 -8.73 -18.00
N LEU A 197 1.64 -8.75 -16.85
CA LEU A 197 0.77 -7.66 -16.40
C LEU A 197 1.58 -6.41 -16.03
N GLU A 198 2.72 -6.59 -15.34
CA GLU A 198 3.67 -5.53 -15.04
C GLU A 198 4.17 -4.87 -16.33
N GLU A 199 4.54 -5.65 -17.35
CA GLU A 199 4.97 -5.14 -18.66
C GLU A 199 3.88 -4.30 -19.33
N ILE A 200 2.61 -4.73 -19.32
CA ILE A 200 1.50 -3.94 -19.87
C ILE A 200 1.37 -2.61 -19.13
N ARG A 201 1.37 -2.66 -17.80
CA ARG A 201 1.23 -1.48 -16.93
C ARG A 201 2.37 -0.49 -17.15
N MET A 202 3.61 -0.98 -17.21
CA MET A 202 4.80 -0.14 -17.40
C MET A 202 4.91 0.41 -18.83
N ASN A 203 4.52 -0.36 -19.85
CA ASN A 203 4.49 0.13 -21.23
C ASN A 203 3.45 1.24 -21.40
N TRP A 204 2.28 1.09 -20.77
CA TRP A 204 1.24 2.12 -20.80
C TRP A 204 1.71 3.42 -20.11
N LEU A 205 2.40 3.32 -18.97
CA LEU A 205 2.96 4.51 -18.32
C LEU A 205 3.99 5.22 -19.21
N LYS A 206 4.86 4.46 -19.88
CA LYS A 206 5.84 5.01 -20.83
C LYS A 206 5.16 5.70 -22.02
N SER A 207 4.13 5.09 -22.61
CA SER A 207 3.42 5.68 -23.74
C SER A 207 2.67 6.97 -23.39
N ASN A 208 2.32 7.15 -22.11
CA ASN A 208 1.63 8.33 -21.59
C ASN A 208 2.58 9.35 -20.91
N GLY A 209 3.90 9.15 -20.99
CA GLY A 209 4.89 10.12 -20.50
C GLY A 209 5.02 10.18 -18.97
N HIS A 210 4.66 9.11 -18.26
CA HIS A 210 4.77 9.01 -16.80
C HIS A 210 6.03 8.28 -16.32
N LEU A 211 6.87 7.79 -17.24
CA LEU A 211 8.13 7.08 -17.01
C LEU A 211 9.23 7.53 -17.97
#